data_AF-K2A0K6-F1
#
_entry.id   AF-K2A0K6-F1
#
_cell.length_a   1.000
_cell.length_b   1.000
_cell.length_c   1.000
_cell.angle_alpha   90.00
_cell.angle_beta   90.00
_cell.angle_gamma   90.00
#
_symmetry.space_group_name_H-M   'P 1'
#
loop_
_entity.id
_entity.type
_entity.pdbx_description
1 polymer ?
#
loop_
_entity_poly.entity_id
_entity_poly.type
_entity_poly.pdbx_seq_one_letter_code
_entity_poly.pdbx_strand_id
1 'polypeptide(L)'
;MELSFDNNNQIIIKREELKNDTFDIGGRDIIIGFNEPAFKASVSDQQADIDSKLNARFVTYFLPAVEVARMQKKRPRLILVSGLNIALKWNANTEKEKKIMIINNNLKFDFLRSFFDKFFPEAFSTIDCIVAKDPTKISEDKLLQIWKIIETKYPEEIYEIKLNLARFKKPKLFNQETLSDEAKEYLNSDDPELLNSYKYAISHLLVLGDINFQDNYIHNPIGYLSIGGFQEKTFNTIRTYAHELLKILNEDFFDQKVIVKDNLKLIIENKEKTPPPYNGYYRKNGDRLFLDEVTYENNESLDFYDNHKKLKFEMEYMYENFVSKEDYTKFWSNYKERYFALKEKYKEAYHLEENF
;
A
#
# COMPACT_ATOMS: atom_id res chain seq x y z
N MET A 1 -12.55 26.05 -6.00
CA MET A 1 -13.19 25.29 -4.91
C MET A 1 -12.39 25.58 -3.64
N GLU A 2 -13.04 26.00 -2.56
CA GLU A 2 -12.41 25.97 -1.24
C GLU A 2 -12.27 24.49 -0.86
N LEU A 3 -11.02 24.02 -0.72
CA LEU A 3 -10.75 22.66 -0.30
C LEU A 3 -11.19 22.53 1.17
N SER A 4 -12.21 21.71 1.44
CA SER A 4 -12.57 21.36 2.82
C SER A 4 -11.61 20.30 3.33
N PHE A 5 -10.76 20.68 4.27
CA PHE A 5 -9.85 19.77 4.94
C PHE A 5 -10.53 19.18 6.19
N ASP A 6 -10.31 17.89 6.43
CA ASP A 6 -10.62 17.32 7.74
C ASP A 6 -9.58 17.74 8.80
N ASN A 7 -9.79 17.35 10.06
CA ASN A 7 -8.86 17.62 11.16
C ASN A 7 -7.44 17.04 10.95
N ASN A 8 -7.22 16.21 9.93
CA ASN A 8 -5.94 15.60 9.58
C ASN A 8 -5.29 16.19 8.32
N ASN A 9 -5.79 17.34 7.84
CA ASN A 9 -5.35 17.98 6.60
C ASN A 9 -5.54 17.07 5.35
N GLN A 10 -6.59 16.24 5.36
CA GLN A 10 -6.92 15.36 4.25
C GLN A 10 -8.07 15.92 3.41
N ILE A 11 -7.97 15.68 2.11
CA ILE A 11 -9.03 15.96 1.15
C ILE A 11 -9.71 14.63 0.86
N ILE A 12 -11.01 14.56 1.10
CA ILE A 12 -11.82 13.37 0.85
C ILE A 12 -12.71 13.67 -0.34
N ILE A 13 -12.61 12.85 -1.38
CA ILE A 13 -13.43 12.98 -2.58
C ILE A 13 -13.99 11.62 -2.98
N LYS A 14 -15.23 11.59 -3.48
CA LYS A 14 -15.72 10.36 -4.10
C LYS A 14 -15.06 10.17 -5.45
N ARG A 15 -14.75 8.93 -5.82
CA ARG A 15 -14.13 8.61 -7.10
C ARG A 15 -14.91 9.17 -8.31
N GLU A 16 -16.23 9.19 -8.26
CA GLU A 16 -17.08 9.74 -9.33
C GLU A 16 -16.98 11.27 -9.47
N GLU A 17 -16.64 11.97 -8.38
CA GLU A 17 -16.51 13.42 -8.34
C GLU A 17 -15.14 13.88 -8.86
N LEU A 18 -14.12 13.01 -8.80
CA LEU A 18 -12.75 13.32 -9.22
C LEU A 18 -12.68 13.87 -10.65
N LYS A 19 -13.55 13.45 -11.57
CA LYS A 19 -13.56 13.93 -12.97
C LYS A 19 -14.15 15.32 -13.16
N ASN A 20 -14.98 15.78 -12.22
CA ASN A 20 -15.71 17.02 -12.33
C ASN A 20 -14.95 18.19 -11.69
N ASP A 21 -13.98 17.89 -10.83
CA ASP A 21 -13.25 18.88 -10.07
C ASP A 21 -11.87 19.15 -10.67
N THR A 22 -11.49 20.44 -10.69
CA THR A 22 -10.11 20.83 -10.98
C THR A 22 -9.33 20.81 -9.68
N PHE A 23 -8.42 19.84 -9.57
CA PHE A 23 -7.54 19.68 -8.44
C PHE A 23 -6.14 20.18 -8.80
N ASP A 24 -5.68 21.30 -8.23
CA ASP A 24 -4.30 21.79 -8.42
C ASP A 24 -3.43 21.34 -7.24
N ILE A 25 -2.39 20.57 -7.51
CA ILE A 25 -1.46 20.07 -6.48
C ILE A 25 -0.35 21.08 -6.16
N GLY A 26 -0.34 22.24 -6.81
CA GLY A 26 0.59 23.34 -6.54
C GLY A 26 2.03 23.03 -6.96
N GLY A 27 2.22 22.21 -8.00
CA GLY A 27 3.55 21.80 -8.47
C GLY A 27 4.23 20.70 -7.63
N ARG A 28 3.50 20.08 -6.69
CA ARG A 28 3.92 18.85 -6.00
C ARG A 28 4.04 17.68 -6.97
N ASP A 29 4.81 16.67 -6.59
CA ASP A 29 4.77 15.36 -7.27
C ASP A 29 3.78 14.42 -6.60
N ILE A 30 3.40 13.35 -7.29
CA ILE A 30 2.47 12.36 -6.76
C ILE A 30 3.26 11.19 -6.19
N ILE A 31 2.94 10.79 -4.96
CA ILE A 31 3.53 9.63 -4.30
C ILE A 31 2.44 8.62 -3.96
N ILE A 32 2.65 7.36 -4.32
CA ILE A 32 1.78 6.25 -3.92
C ILE A 32 2.67 5.21 -3.25
N GLY A 33 2.43 4.97 -1.97
CA GLY A 33 3.05 3.88 -1.23
C GLY A 33 2.16 2.65 -1.24
N PHE A 34 2.78 1.49 -1.33
CA PHE A 34 2.12 0.23 -1.11
C PHE A 34 3.01 -0.75 -0.37
N ASN A 35 2.37 -1.72 0.27
CA ASN A 35 3.04 -2.67 1.13
C ASN A 35 2.79 -4.10 0.69
N GLU A 36 3.83 -4.91 0.81
CA GLU A 36 3.71 -6.33 0.56
C GLU A 36 2.95 -6.99 1.72
N PRO A 37 1.91 -7.79 1.43
CA PRO A 37 1.14 -8.46 2.45
C PRO A 37 1.99 -9.51 3.18
N ALA A 38 1.49 -10.00 4.31
CA ALA A 38 2.08 -11.14 5.01
C ALA A 38 2.05 -12.40 4.14
N PHE A 39 3.08 -13.24 4.26
CA PHE A 39 3.05 -14.59 3.69
C PHE A 39 1.87 -15.37 4.25
N LYS A 40 1.16 -16.04 3.35
CA LYS A 40 0.10 -16.96 3.69
C LYS A 40 0.39 -18.26 2.99
N ALA A 41 0.31 -19.36 3.73
CA ALA A 41 0.39 -20.68 3.12
C ALA A 41 -0.95 -20.97 2.42
N SER A 42 -1.01 -20.80 1.09
CA SER A 42 -2.08 -21.42 0.30
C SER A 42 -1.85 -22.94 0.33
N VAL A 43 -2.91 -23.73 0.52
CA VAL A 43 -2.76 -25.18 0.69
C VAL A 43 -2.56 -25.90 -0.66
N SER A 44 -2.77 -25.22 -1.80
CA SER A 44 -2.65 -25.84 -3.12
C SER A 44 -1.21 -26.10 -3.54
N ASP A 45 -0.25 -25.36 -3.01
CA ASP A 45 1.18 -25.61 -3.18
C ASP A 45 1.82 -25.63 -1.79
N GLN A 46 2.70 -26.58 -1.50
CA GLN A 46 3.58 -26.52 -0.32
C GLN A 46 4.55 -25.31 -0.36
N GLN A 47 4.28 -24.32 -1.20
CA GLN A 47 4.96 -23.07 -1.33
C GLN A 47 4.13 -22.01 -0.60
N ALA A 48 4.58 -21.61 0.59
CA ALA A 48 4.13 -20.36 1.19
C ALA A 48 4.43 -19.23 0.22
N ASP A 49 3.41 -18.67 -0.42
CA ASP A 49 3.55 -17.58 -1.38
C ASP A 49 2.74 -16.37 -0.93
N ILE A 50 2.97 -15.24 -1.58
CA ILE A 50 2.11 -14.08 -1.44
C ILE A 50 0.85 -14.37 -2.24
N ASP A 51 -0.27 -14.54 -1.56
CA ASP A 51 -1.55 -14.84 -2.18
C ASP A 51 -2.13 -13.68 -3.06
N SER A 52 -1.32 -12.71 -3.49
CA SER A 52 -1.71 -11.62 -4.41
C SER A 52 -0.54 -11.11 -5.27
N LYS A 53 0.23 -12.04 -5.85
CA LYS A 53 1.50 -11.77 -6.58
C LYS A 53 1.37 -10.65 -7.62
N LEU A 54 0.29 -10.66 -8.40
CA LEU A 54 -0.17 -9.53 -9.21
C LEU A 54 -1.60 -9.85 -9.70
N ASN A 55 -2.62 -9.15 -9.15
CA ASN A 55 -3.99 -9.29 -9.63
C ASN A 55 -4.35 -8.20 -10.63
N ALA A 56 -5.33 -8.48 -11.51
CA ALA A 56 -5.64 -7.54 -12.59
C ALA A 56 -6.30 -6.25 -12.07
N ARG A 57 -6.92 -6.29 -10.89
CA ARG A 57 -7.47 -5.10 -10.22
C ARG A 57 -6.41 -4.17 -9.63
N PHE A 58 -5.16 -4.61 -9.53
CA PHE A 58 -4.06 -3.85 -8.96
C PHE A 58 -3.92 -2.45 -9.56
N VAL A 59 -4.09 -2.33 -10.89
CA VAL A 59 -3.99 -1.05 -11.61
C VAL A 59 -5.04 -0.02 -11.16
N THR A 60 -6.23 -0.46 -10.72
CA THR A 60 -7.33 0.45 -10.35
C THR A 60 -7.00 1.28 -9.10
N TYR A 61 -6.04 0.82 -8.30
CA TYR A 61 -5.52 1.56 -7.15
C TYR A 61 -4.71 2.79 -7.56
N PHE A 62 -4.08 2.79 -8.74
CA PHE A 62 -3.20 3.86 -9.19
C PHE A 62 -3.85 4.80 -10.22
N LEU A 63 -5.01 4.44 -10.79
CA LEU A 63 -5.73 5.29 -11.74
C LEU A 63 -6.08 6.69 -11.19
N PRO A 64 -6.42 6.87 -9.90
CA PRO A 64 -6.64 8.21 -9.37
C PRO A 64 -5.43 9.15 -9.52
N ALA A 65 -4.19 8.64 -9.49
CA ALA A 65 -3.02 9.46 -9.77
C ALA A 65 -2.97 9.94 -11.23
N VAL A 66 -3.45 9.12 -12.18
CA VAL A 66 -3.54 9.51 -13.58
C VAL A 66 -4.54 10.64 -13.77
N GLU A 67 -5.71 10.55 -13.12
CA GLU A 67 -6.72 11.60 -13.16
C GLU A 67 -6.17 12.92 -12.63
N VAL A 68 -5.61 12.89 -11.42
CA VAL A 68 -5.01 14.08 -10.82
C VAL A 68 -3.89 14.63 -11.69
N ALA A 69 -2.99 13.78 -12.22
CA ALA A 69 -1.89 14.25 -13.06
C ALA A 69 -2.37 14.95 -14.34
N ARG A 70 -3.44 14.45 -14.97
CA ARG A 70 -4.05 15.05 -16.17
C ARG A 70 -4.67 16.42 -15.92
N MET A 71 -5.04 16.75 -14.69
CA MET A 71 -5.56 18.07 -14.30
C MET A 71 -4.48 19.12 -14.12
N GLN A 72 -3.20 18.72 -14.04
CA GLN A 72 -2.11 19.64 -13.75
C GLN A 72 -1.64 20.37 -15.01
N LYS A 73 -1.36 21.67 -14.87
CA LYS A 73 -0.73 22.48 -15.94
C LYS A 73 0.64 21.96 -16.35
N LYS A 74 1.40 21.43 -15.38
CA LYS A 74 2.70 20.78 -15.58
C LYS A 74 2.61 19.34 -15.12
N ARG A 75 3.09 18.41 -15.93
CA ARG A 75 3.09 16.97 -15.63
C ARG A 75 3.89 16.70 -14.34
N PRO A 76 3.27 16.17 -13.29
CA PRO A 76 4.01 15.77 -12.10
C PRO A 76 4.84 14.51 -12.38
N ARG A 77 5.82 14.24 -11.54
CA ARG A 77 6.42 12.91 -11.44
C ARG A 77 5.48 12.01 -10.64
N LEU A 78 5.45 10.73 -10.98
CA LEU A 78 4.83 9.70 -10.16
C LEU A 78 5.93 8.93 -9.45
N ILE A 79 5.89 8.87 -8.13
CA ILE A 79 6.75 7.98 -7.36
C ILE A 79 5.93 6.86 -6.74
N LEU A 80 6.25 5.64 -7.15
CA LEU A 80 5.69 4.39 -6.64
C LEU A 80 6.64 3.83 -5.60
N VAL A 81 6.24 3.88 -4.34
CA VAL A 81 7.06 3.42 -3.22
C VAL A 81 6.57 2.08 -2.70
N SER A 82 7.48 1.12 -2.62
CA SER A 82 7.22 -0.14 -1.93
C SER A 82 7.80 -0.12 -0.53
N GLY A 83 6.96 -0.49 0.45
CA GLY A 83 7.37 -0.84 1.80
C GLY A 83 7.97 -2.24 1.91
N LEU A 84 8.48 -2.83 0.82
CA LEU A 84 9.08 -4.16 0.80
C LEU A 84 10.05 -4.38 1.97
N ASN A 85 10.94 -3.45 2.29
CA ASN A 85 11.90 -3.63 3.38
C ASN A 85 11.25 -3.78 4.77
N ILE A 86 10.15 -3.08 5.02
CA ILE A 86 9.33 -3.25 6.23
C ILE A 86 8.72 -4.66 6.23
N ALA A 87 8.19 -5.07 5.08
CA ALA A 87 7.54 -6.36 4.93
C ALA A 87 8.55 -7.52 5.06
N LEU A 88 9.75 -7.41 4.49
CA LEU A 88 10.82 -8.40 4.67
C LEU A 88 11.22 -8.60 6.13
N LYS A 89 11.04 -7.58 6.97
CA LYS A 89 11.38 -7.62 8.39
C LYS A 89 10.27 -8.23 9.26
N TRP A 90 9.01 -7.91 8.99
CA TRP A 90 7.88 -8.28 9.87
C TRP A 90 6.84 -9.23 9.26
N ASN A 91 6.92 -9.48 7.94
CA ASN A 91 5.98 -10.30 7.19
C ASN A 91 6.60 -11.56 6.58
N ALA A 92 7.94 -11.68 6.54
CA ALA A 92 8.68 -12.86 6.09
C ALA A 92 9.38 -13.57 7.25
N ASN A 93 9.22 -14.90 7.32
CA ASN A 93 9.77 -15.75 8.37
C ASN A 93 11.04 -16.48 7.94
N THR A 94 11.26 -16.62 6.63
CA THR A 94 12.40 -17.38 6.07
C THR A 94 13.12 -16.59 4.97
N GLU A 95 14.38 -16.93 4.70
CA GLU A 95 15.12 -16.35 3.56
C GLU A 95 14.46 -16.68 2.21
N LYS A 96 13.83 -17.85 2.09
CA LYS A 96 13.05 -18.22 0.91
C LYS A 96 11.87 -17.26 0.72
N GLU A 97 11.12 -17.00 1.78
CA GLU A 97 10.03 -16.03 1.80
C GLU A 97 10.52 -14.62 1.41
N LYS A 98 11.63 -14.15 2.00
CA LYS A 98 12.21 -12.85 1.66
C LYS A 98 12.52 -12.74 0.16
N LYS A 99 13.14 -13.76 -0.43
CA LYS A 99 13.43 -13.80 -1.86
C LYS A 99 12.15 -13.73 -2.68
N ILE A 100 11.13 -14.54 -2.37
CA ILE A 100 9.84 -14.52 -3.07
C ILE A 100 9.18 -13.13 -3.02
N MET A 101 9.21 -12.44 -1.87
CA MET A 101 8.73 -11.06 -1.77
C MET A 101 9.46 -10.07 -2.67
N ILE A 102 10.79 -10.17 -2.72
CA ILE A 102 11.59 -9.31 -3.60
C ILE A 102 11.19 -9.53 -5.07
N ILE A 103 11.03 -10.79 -5.48
CA ILE A 103 10.60 -11.16 -6.83
C ILE A 103 9.22 -10.55 -7.14
N ASN A 104 8.22 -10.79 -6.28
CA ASN A 104 6.85 -10.33 -6.48
C ASN A 104 6.78 -8.79 -6.54
N ASN A 105 7.53 -8.09 -5.68
CA ASN A 105 7.62 -6.64 -5.73
C ASN A 105 8.20 -6.13 -7.06
N ASN A 106 9.28 -6.76 -7.54
CA ASN A 106 9.91 -6.38 -8.82
C ASN A 106 8.97 -6.62 -10.01
N LEU A 107 8.21 -7.71 -10.00
CA LEU A 107 7.20 -8.01 -11.02
C LEU A 107 6.06 -6.98 -11.02
N LYS A 108 5.59 -6.54 -9.84
CA LYS A 108 4.59 -5.46 -9.73
C LYS A 108 5.10 -4.14 -10.28
N PHE A 109 6.35 -3.77 -9.96
CA PHE A 109 6.95 -2.56 -10.52
C PHE A 109 7.11 -2.63 -12.04
N ASP A 110 7.55 -3.75 -12.60
CA ASP A 110 7.65 -3.93 -14.06
C ASP A 110 6.28 -3.83 -14.74
N PHE A 111 5.25 -4.42 -14.12
CA PHE A 111 3.90 -4.38 -14.65
C PHE A 111 3.32 -2.97 -14.62
N LEU A 112 3.47 -2.23 -13.51
CA LEU A 112 3.00 -0.85 -13.43
C LEU A 112 3.69 0.04 -14.44
N ARG A 113 5.01 -0.07 -14.61
CA ARG A 113 5.75 0.65 -15.65
C ARG A 113 5.19 0.33 -17.04
N SER A 114 5.08 -0.95 -17.37
CA SER A 114 4.54 -1.40 -18.66
C SER A 114 3.11 -0.91 -18.90
N PHE A 115 2.27 -0.90 -17.88
CA PHE A 115 0.89 -0.42 -17.93
C PHE A 115 0.83 1.09 -18.16
N PHE A 116 1.57 1.88 -17.37
CA PHE A 116 1.60 3.33 -17.51
C PHE A 116 2.21 3.77 -18.84
N ASP A 117 3.32 3.17 -19.26
CA ASP A 117 3.96 3.47 -20.54
C ASP A 117 3.02 3.19 -21.72
N LYS A 118 2.22 2.12 -21.61
CA LYS A 118 1.27 1.73 -22.66
C LYS A 118 0.06 2.65 -22.76
N PHE A 119 -0.56 2.96 -21.62
CA PHE A 119 -1.88 3.61 -21.60
C PHE A 119 -1.84 5.09 -21.22
N PHE A 120 -0.79 5.53 -20.53
CA PHE A 120 -0.67 6.87 -19.98
C PHE A 120 0.72 7.50 -20.19
N PRO A 121 1.34 7.40 -21.40
CA PRO A 121 2.71 7.85 -21.64
C PRO A 121 2.92 9.35 -21.34
N GLU A 122 1.85 10.15 -21.44
CA GLU A 122 1.89 11.60 -21.28
C GLU A 122 1.32 12.09 -19.94
N ALA A 123 0.88 11.20 -19.04
CA ALA A 123 0.27 11.61 -17.77
C ALA A 123 1.33 12.16 -16.79
N PHE A 124 2.50 11.54 -16.75
CA PHE A 124 3.58 11.88 -15.82
C PHE A 124 4.82 12.33 -16.59
N SER A 125 5.67 13.13 -15.95
CA SER A 125 6.96 13.49 -16.53
C SER A 125 7.99 12.38 -16.39
N THR A 126 7.97 11.67 -15.26
CA THR A 126 8.71 10.43 -15.00
C THR A 126 7.89 9.53 -14.07
N ILE A 127 8.18 8.23 -14.11
CA ILE A 127 7.62 7.24 -13.19
C ILE A 127 8.78 6.53 -12.49
N ASP A 128 8.97 6.84 -11.22
CA ASP A 128 10.03 6.28 -10.40
C ASP A 128 9.46 5.19 -9.50
N CYS A 129 10.06 3.99 -9.54
CA CYS A 129 9.67 2.88 -8.65
C CYS A 129 10.80 2.62 -7.68
N ILE A 130 10.51 2.66 -6.38
CA ILE A 130 11.57 2.59 -5.38
C ILE A 130 11.14 1.81 -4.15
N VAL A 131 12.09 1.12 -3.53
CA VAL A 131 11.91 0.43 -2.26
C VAL A 131 12.44 1.32 -1.14
N ALA A 132 11.58 1.69 -0.19
CA ALA A 132 11.95 2.56 0.93
C ALA A 132 13.00 1.89 1.82
N LYS A 133 14.19 2.49 1.95
CA LYS A 133 15.31 1.95 2.76
C LYS A 133 15.27 2.41 4.21
N ASP A 134 14.72 3.59 4.46
CA ASP A 134 14.84 4.29 5.74
C ASP A 134 14.20 3.61 6.96
N PRO A 135 13.05 2.89 6.85
CA PRO A 135 12.51 2.15 7.99
C PRO A 135 13.47 1.14 8.61
N THR A 136 14.45 0.65 7.85
CA THR A 136 15.42 -0.35 8.33
C THR A 136 16.56 0.25 9.15
N LYS A 137 16.77 1.57 9.06
CA LYS A 137 17.84 2.27 9.79
C LYS A 137 17.45 2.65 11.22
N ILE A 138 16.15 2.64 11.54
CA ILE A 138 15.65 2.97 12.87
C ILE A 138 15.55 1.69 13.72
N SER A 139 16.10 1.74 14.94
CA SER A 139 16.00 0.62 15.86
C SER A 139 14.55 0.37 16.29
N GLU A 140 14.21 -0.88 16.59
CA GLU A 140 12.86 -1.25 17.02
C GLU A 140 12.45 -0.54 18.31
N ASP A 141 13.39 -0.35 19.23
CA ASP A 141 13.16 0.37 20.48
C ASP A 141 12.79 1.83 20.22
N LYS A 142 13.45 2.50 19.27
CA LYS A 142 13.08 3.88 18.89
C LYS A 142 11.68 3.93 18.28
N LEU A 143 11.30 2.96 17.45
CA LEU A 143 9.95 2.89 16.88
C LEU A 143 8.89 2.73 17.99
N LEU A 144 9.15 1.90 19.00
CA LEU A 144 8.26 1.74 20.15
C LEU A 144 8.24 2.98 21.06
N GLN A 145 9.36 3.67 21.22
CA GLN A 145 9.40 4.93 21.96
C GLN A 145 8.55 5.99 21.27
N ILE A 146 8.63 6.14 19.95
CA ILE A 146 7.76 7.03 19.17
C ILE A 146 6.30 6.66 19.42
N TRP A 147 5.95 5.37 19.30
CA TRP A 147 4.59 4.90 19.57
C TRP A 147 4.10 5.30 20.96
N LYS A 148 4.89 5.04 22.01
CA LYS A 148 4.54 5.39 23.41
C LYS A 148 4.35 6.89 23.62
N ILE A 149 5.17 7.72 22.97
CA ILE A 149 5.02 9.18 23.05
C ILE A 149 3.70 9.62 22.38
N ILE A 150 3.39 9.06 21.20
CA ILE A 150 2.13 9.35 20.50
C ILE A 150 0.94 8.90 21.36
N GLU A 151 0.98 7.68 21.90
CA GLU A 151 -0.07 7.13 22.78
C GLU A 151 -0.29 7.99 24.04
N THR A 152 0.78 8.51 24.64
CA THR A 152 0.69 9.39 25.80
C THR A 152 0.07 10.75 25.46
N LYS A 153 0.39 11.29 24.27
CA LYS A 153 -0.03 12.62 23.85
C LYS A 153 -1.45 12.65 23.25
N TYR A 154 -1.86 11.55 22.61
CA TYR A 154 -3.14 11.41 21.90
C TYR A 154 -3.86 10.10 22.30
N PRO A 155 -4.18 9.91 23.59
CA PRO A 155 -4.63 8.61 24.10
C PRO A 155 -5.99 8.17 23.54
N GLU A 156 -6.92 9.10 23.34
CA GLU A 156 -8.26 8.79 22.84
C GLU A 156 -8.22 8.43 21.34
N GLU A 157 -7.46 9.19 20.55
CA GLU A 157 -7.39 9.01 19.10
C GLU A 157 -6.56 7.79 18.69
N ILE A 158 -5.52 7.46 19.46
CA ILE A 158 -4.69 6.26 19.23
C ILE A 158 -5.41 4.99 19.64
N TYR A 159 -6.37 5.04 20.57
CA TYR A 159 -7.11 3.86 21.00
C TYR A 159 -7.81 3.15 19.83
N GLU A 160 -8.46 3.90 18.94
CA GLU A 160 -9.09 3.35 17.73
C GLU A 160 -8.07 2.74 16.76
N ILE A 161 -6.88 3.32 16.68
CA ILE A 161 -5.79 2.77 15.86
C ILE A 161 -5.27 1.46 16.48
N LYS A 162 -5.07 1.41 17.80
CA LYS A 162 -4.70 0.18 18.53
C LYS A 162 -5.69 -0.93 18.25
N LEU A 163 -6.98 -0.63 18.34
CA LEU A 163 -8.06 -1.57 18.03
C LEU A 163 -7.96 -2.10 16.61
N ASN A 164 -7.78 -1.23 15.63
CA ASN A 164 -7.65 -1.65 14.22
C ASN A 164 -6.40 -2.51 13.99
N LEU A 165 -5.24 -2.13 14.52
CA LEU A 165 -4.01 -2.91 14.43
C LEU A 165 -4.13 -4.28 15.10
N ALA A 166 -4.73 -4.34 16.29
CA ALA A 166 -5.01 -5.58 16.99
C ALA A 166 -6.01 -6.46 16.22
N ARG A 167 -7.03 -5.85 15.60
CA ARG A 167 -8.00 -6.55 14.74
C ARG A 167 -7.34 -7.18 13.51
N PHE A 168 -6.34 -6.53 12.92
CA PHE A 168 -5.59 -7.13 11.82
C PHE A 168 -4.80 -8.37 12.25
N LYS A 169 -4.32 -8.44 13.49
CA LYS A 169 -3.58 -9.60 14.02
C LYS A 169 -4.51 -10.70 14.55
N LYS A 170 -5.52 -10.34 15.35
CA LYS A 170 -6.45 -11.28 15.99
C LYS A 170 -7.90 -10.97 15.62
N PRO A 171 -8.30 -11.13 14.34
CA PRO A 171 -9.63 -10.74 13.87
C PRO A 171 -10.77 -11.47 14.61
N LYS A 172 -10.57 -12.73 15.05
CA LYS A 172 -11.57 -13.47 15.83
C LYS A 172 -11.84 -12.85 17.20
N LEU A 173 -10.82 -12.26 17.82
CA LEU A 173 -10.91 -11.66 19.15
C LEU A 173 -11.52 -10.24 19.09
N PHE A 174 -11.29 -9.52 17.99
CA PHE A 174 -11.64 -8.09 17.84
C PHE A 174 -12.81 -7.79 16.88
N ASN A 175 -13.43 -8.80 16.25
CA ASN A 175 -14.64 -8.64 15.43
C ASN A 175 -15.93 -8.98 16.19
N GLN A 176 -15.91 -8.92 17.52
CA GLN A 176 -17.08 -9.12 18.37
C GLN A 176 -17.83 -7.78 18.53
N GLU A 177 -19.16 -7.82 18.73
CA GLU A 177 -19.96 -6.61 18.97
C GLU A 177 -19.51 -5.84 20.21
N THR A 178 -19.05 -6.57 21.23
CA THR A 178 -18.44 -6.04 22.44
C THR A 178 -17.06 -6.64 22.65
N LEU A 179 -16.11 -5.82 23.09
CA LEU A 179 -14.76 -6.28 23.42
C LEU A 179 -14.80 -7.16 24.67
N SER A 180 -14.35 -8.41 24.52
CA SER A 180 -14.12 -9.33 25.64
C SER A 180 -13.00 -8.83 26.55
N ASP A 181 -12.97 -9.32 27.79
CA ASP A 181 -11.90 -8.97 28.72
C ASP A 181 -10.54 -9.48 28.23
N GLU A 182 -10.50 -10.65 27.58
CA GLU A 182 -9.31 -11.15 26.87
C GLU A 182 -8.81 -10.17 25.79
N ALA A 183 -9.72 -9.55 25.04
CA ALA A 183 -9.35 -8.55 24.03
C ALA A 183 -8.78 -7.28 24.66
N LYS A 184 -9.33 -6.84 25.79
CA LYS A 184 -8.83 -5.68 26.54
C LYS A 184 -7.47 -5.96 27.17
N GLU A 185 -7.26 -7.16 27.72
CA GLU A 185 -5.97 -7.59 28.25
C GLU A 185 -4.92 -7.62 27.14
N TYR A 186 -5.26 -8.19 25.98
CA TYR A 186 -4.36 -8.21 24.83
C TYR A 186 -3.94 -6.80 24.39
N LEU A 187 -4.87 -5.84 24.28
CA LEU A 187 -4.57 -4.46 23.90
C LEU A 187 -3.62 -3.71 24.84
N ASN A 188 -3.52 -4.16 26.08
CA ASN A 188 -2.69 -3.55 27.12
C ASN A 188 -1.46 -4.41 27.46
N SER A 189 -1.24 -5.50 26.72
CA SER A 189 -0.12 -6.41 26.92
C SER A 189 1.12 -6.01 26.12
N ASP A 190 2.30 -6.46 26.59
CA ASP A 190 3.56 -6.39 25.84
C ASP A 190 3.72 -7.57 24.86
N ASP A 191 2.61 -8.06 24.30
CA ASP A 191 2.62 -9.16 23.33
C ASP A 191 3.47 -8.80 22.09
N PRO A 192 4.46 -9.62 21.70
CA PRO A 192 5.35 -9.30 20.59
C PRO A 192 4.65 -9.09 19.25
N GLU A 193 3.55 -9.77 18.97
CA GLU A 193 2.81 -9.61 17.71
C GLU A 193 2.09 -8.25 17.66
N LEU A 194 1.56 -7.81 18.80
CA LEU A 194 0.94 -6.50 18.95
C LEU A 194 1.99 -5.39 18.82
N LEU A 195 3.10 -5.50 19.55
CA LEU A 195 4.21 -4.54 19.47
C LEU A 195 4.81 -4.47 18.06
N ASN A 196 4.93 -5.60 17.36
CA ASN A 196 5.32 -5.63 15.96
C ASN A 196 4.36 -4.85 15.05
N SER A 197 3.05 -4.86 15.36
CA SER A 197 2.06 -4.08 14.62
C SER A 197 2.24 -2.59 14.82
N TYR A 198 2.61 -2.15 16.02
CA TYR A 198 2.93 -0.74 16.30
C TYR A 198 4.19 -0.30 15.58
N LYS A 199 5.27 -1.10 15.66
CA LYS A 199 6.51 -0.84 14.92
C LYS A 199 6.28 -0.76 13.42
N TYR A 200 5.46 -1.69 12.89
CA TYR A 200 5.05 -1.71 11.49
C TYR A 200 4.29 -0.43 11.11
N ALA A 201 3.32 0.00 11.93
CA ALA A 201 2.55 1.23 11.70
C ALA A 201 3.43 2.49 11.70
N ILE A 202 4.36 2.62 12.67
CA ILE A 202 5.31 3.75 12.71
C ILE A 202 6.27 3.70 11.51
N SER A 203 6.64 2.51 11.05
CA SER A 203 7.53 2.37 9.90
C SER A 203 6.88 2.81 8.59
N HIS A 204 5.56 2.64 8.43
CA HIS A 204 4.82 3.11 7.25
C HIS A 204 4.89 4.61 7.04
N LEU A 205 5.03 5.37 8.13
CA LEU A 205 5.16 6.82 8.10
C LEU A 205 6.37 7.28 7.28
N LEU A 206 7.41 6.44 7.26
CA LEU A 206 8.69 6.72 6.59
C LEU A 206 8.68 6.29 5.12
N VAL A 207 7.65 5.56 4.67
CA VAL A 207 7.54 5.07 3.28
C VAL A 207 6.96 6.13 2.36
N LEU A 208 6.00 6.93 2.86
CA LEU A 208 5.21 7.88 2.06
C LEU A 208 5.83 9.28 1.96
N GLY A 209 7.12 9.43 2.28
CA GLY A 209 7.87 10.67 2.05
C GLY A 209 7.44 11.87 2.91
N ASP A 210 6.58 11.66 3.93
CA ASP A 210 6.29 12.70 4.93
C ASP A 210 7.50 13.00 5.80
N ILE A 211 8.34 11.97 6.00
CA ILE A 211 9.52 11.98 6.84
C ILE A 211 10.67 11.42 6.01
N ASN A 212 11.65 12.27 5.72
CA ASN A 212 12.81 11.93 4.90
C ASN A 212 14.09 12.09 5.72
N PHE A 213 14.93 11.05 5.73
CA PHE A 213 16.19 11.10 6.44
C PHE A 213 17.34 11.47 5.52
N GLN A 214 18.09 12.50 5.92
CA GLN A 214 19.30 12.97 5.21
C GLN A 214 19.08 13.22 3.71
N ASP A 215 17.89 13.67 3.30
CA ASP A 215 17.60 13.93 1.89
C ASP A 215 17.82 12.68 0.98
N ASN A 216 17.62 11.46 1.48
CA ASN A 216 18.00 10.27 0.72
C ASN A 216 16.94 9.79 -0.29
N TYR A 217 15.72 10.32 -0.23
CA TYR A 217 14.61 9.72 -0.95
C TYR A 217 13.60 10.71 -1.50
N ILE A 218 13.57 10.84 -2.84
CA ILE A 218 12.67 11.70 -3.62
C ILE A 218 12.80 13.19 -3.24
N HIS A 219 13.03 14.06 -4.23
CA HIS A 219 13.12 15.50 -3.97
C HIS A 219 12.25 16.33 -4.86
N ASN A 220 11.09 16.72 -4.33
CA ASN A 220 10.40 17.93 -4.71
C ASN A 220 10.51 18.96 -3.57
N PRO A 221 11.08 20.15 -3.78
CA PRO A 221 11.16 21.17 -2.74
C PRO A 221 9.79 21.56 -2.18
N ILE A 222 8.73 21.49 -3.01
CA ILE A 222 7.34 21.83 -2.67
C ILE A 222 6.64 20.72 -1.87
N GLY A 223 7.07 19.46 -2.01
CA GLY A 223 6.48 18.29 -1.36
C GLY A 223 5.65 17.41 -2.30
N TYR A 224 4.80 16.57 -1.71
CA TYR A 224 4.07 15.52 -2.43
C TYR A 224 2.56 15.57 -2.20
N LEU A 225 1.82 15.01 -3.15
CA LEU A 225 0.46 14.53 -2.94
C LEU A 225 0.50 13.01 -2.74
N SER A 226 0.10 12.53 -1.56
CA SER A 226 -0.18 11.11 -1.36
C SER A 226 -1.64 10.80 -1.68
N ILE A 227 -1.88 9.78 -2.50
CA ILE A 227 -3.23 9.34 -2.89
C ILE A 227 -3.48 7.93 -2.37
N GLY A 228 -4.61 7.72 -1.69
CA GLY A 228 -4.99 6.42 -1.13
C GLY A 228 -6.50 6.19 -1.10
N GLY A 229 -6.89 4.94 -0.81
CA GLY A 229 -8.30 4.58 -0.60
C GLY A 229 -8.77 4.85 0.83
N PHE A 230 -10.02 4.53 1.15
CA PHE A 230 -10.61 4.74 2.48
C PHE A 230 -9.76 4.21 3.64
N GLN A 231 -9.09 3.06 3.48
CA GLN A 231 -8.24 2.47 4.52
C GLN A 231 -7.03 3.32 4.88
N GLU A 232 -6.59 4.21 3.98
CA GLU A 232 -5.48 5.13 4.22
C GLU A 232 -5.83 6.19 5.27
N LYS A 233 -7.13 6.45 5.54
CA LYS A 233 -7.56 7.38 6.60
C LYS A 233 -6.94 7.03 7.96
N THR A 234 -6.94 5.75 8.31
CA THR A 234 -6.38 5.26 9.59
C THR A 234 -4.87 5.50 9.66
N PHE A 235 -4.14 5.27 8.57
CA PHE A 235 -2.70 5.50 8.52
C PHE A 235 -2.36 6.99 8.50
N ASN A 236 -3.17 7.80 7.81
CA ASN A 236 -2.99 9.25 7.76
C ASN A 236 -3.13 9.93 9.13
N THR A 237 -3.99 9.41 10.02
CA THR A 237 -4.08 9.90 11.40
C THR A 237 -2.75 9.70 12.15
N ILE A 238 -2.15 8.50 12.07
CA ILE A 238 -0.83 8.24 12.66
C ILE A 238 0.23 9.14 12.01
N ARG A 239 0.19 9.31 10.67
CA ARG A 239 1.08 10.20 9.92
C ARG A 239 0.99 11.64 10.41
N THR A 240 -0.21 12.16 10.66
CA THR A 240 -0.41 13.51 11.20
C THR A 240 0.18 13.64 12.60
N TYR A 241 -0.11 12.73 13.52
CA TYR A 241 0.42 12.82 14.89
C TYR A 241 1.93 12.65 14.96
N ALA A 242 2.48 11.73 14.17
CA ALA A 242 3.92 11.56 14.07
C ALA A 242 4.57 12.80 13.45
N HIS A 243 4.00 13.39 12.40
CA HIS A 243 4.49 14.64 11.80
C HIS A 243 4.57 15.76 12.86
N GLU A 244 3.52 15.96 13.65
CA GLU A 244 3.53 16.95 14.73
C GLU A 244 4.53 16.62 15.85
N LEU A 245 4.70 15.34 16.16
CA LEU A 245 5.71 14.91 17.12
C LEU A 245 7.14 15.14 16.59
N LEU A 246 7.40 14.85 15.32
CA LEU A 246 8.72 14.94 14.69
C LEU A 246 9.18 16.36 14.46
N LYS A 247 8.28 17.33 14.37
CA LYS A 247 8.63 18.76 14.45
C LYS A 247 9.26 19.14 15.80
N ILE A 248 8.96 18.37 16.84
CA ILE A 248 9.42 18.62 18.22
C ILE A 248 10.65 17.77 18.55
N LEU A 249 10.75 16.56 17.98
CA LEU A 249 11.91 15.70 18.13
C LEU A 249 13.08 16.26 17.30
N ASN A 250 14.21 16.55 17.97
CA ASN A 250 15.40 17.09 17.33
C ASN A 250 16.25 15.99 16.65
N GLU A 251 17.30 16.39 15.93
CA GLU A 251 18.23 15.48 15.24
C GLU A 251 18.85 14.43 16.18
N ASP A 252 19.02 14.77 17.46
CA ASP A 252 19.58 13.90 18.50
C ASP A 252 18.72 12.64 18.74
N PHE A 253 17.40 12.70 18.48
CA PHE A 253 16.54 11.51 18.65
C PHE A 253 16.81 10.46 17.55
N PHE A 254 17.07 10.91 16.32
CA PHE A 254 17.23 10.02 15.16
C PHE A 254 18.68 9.71 14.81
N ASP A 255 19.65 10.36 15.47
CA ASP A 255 21.08 10.32 15.13
C ASP A 255 21.37 10.76 13.68
N GLN A 256 20.41 11.47 13.06
CA GLN A 256 20.49 11.97 11.69
C GLN A 256 19.44 13.06 11.45
N LYS A 257 19.72 13.95 10.49
CA LYS A 257 18.80 15.02 10.08
C LYS A 257 17.49 14.44 9.58
N VAL A 258 16.39 14.94 10.14
CA VAL A 258 15.01 14.60 9.74
C VAL A 258 14.41 15.78 9.00
N ILE A 259 13.90 15.52 7.80
CA ILE A 259 13.16 16.51 7.03
C ILE A 259 11.71 16.08 7.01
N VAL A 260 10.87 16.96 7.51
CA VAL A 260 9.44 16.79 7.59
C VAL A 260 8.80 17.67 6.50
N LYS A 261 7.96 17.07 5.65
CA LYS A 261 7.27 17.77 4.56
C LYS A 261 5.77 17.76 4.81
N ASP A 262 5.15 18.92 4.64
CA ASP A 262 3.69 19.05 4.69
C ASP A 262 3.09 18.59 3.35
N ASN A 263 2.87 17.28 3.27
CA ASN A 263 2.33 16.63 2.09
C ASN A 263 0.81 16.75 2.05
N LEU A 264 0.29 16.98 0.85
CA LEU A 264 -1.14 16.94 0.59
C LEU A 264 -1.61 15.48 0.63
N LYS A 265 -2.78 15.21 1.22
CA LYS A 265 -3.34 13.87 1.34
C LYS A 265 -4.69 13.83 0.65
N LEU A 266 -4.84 12.98 -0.37
CA LEU A 266 -6.11 12.75 -1.06
C LEU A 266 -6.61 11.34 -0.78
N ILE A 267 -7.80 11.26 -0.21
CA ILE A 267 -8.53 10.01 0.01
C ILE A 267 -9.62 9.88 -1.04
N ILE A 268 -9.55 8.79 -1.79
CA ILE A 268 -10.56 8.41 -2.77
C ILE A 268 -11.54 7.44 -2.12
N GLU A 269 -12.80 7.87 -2.01
CA GLU A 269 -13.89 7.01 -1.56
C GLU A 269 -14.60 6.35 -2.74
N ASN A 270 -14.74 5.03 -2.66
CA ASN A 270 -15.50 4.26 -3.63
C ASN A 270 -16.92 4.03 -3.10
N LYS A 271 -17.88 4.00 -4.02
CA LYS A 271 -19.31 3.74 -3.70
C LYS A 271 -19.50 2.40 -2.97
N GLU A 272 -18.73 1.40 -3.38
CA GLU A 272 -18.68 0.08 -2.73
C GLU A 272 -17.44 -0.01 -1.83
N LYS A 273 -17.55 -0.71 -0.69
CA LYS A 273 -16.39 -1.04 0.17
C LYS A 273 -15.55 -2.13 -0.50
N THR A 274 -14.86 -1.77 -1.57
CA THR A 274 -13.95 -2.65 -2.29
C THR A 274 -12.77 -3.01 -1.39
N PRO A 275 -12.44 -4.31 -1.21
CA PRO A 275 -11.21 -4.69 -0.52
C PRO A 275 -9.99 -4.13 -1.28
N PRO A 276 -8.88 -3.79 -0.61
CA PRO A 276 -7.68 -3.35 -1.31
C PRO A 276 -7.14 -4.47 -2.22
N PRO A 277 -6.39 -4.14 -3.30
CA PRO A 277 -5.96 -5.14 -4.29
C PRO A 277 -5.03 -6.19 -3.67
N TYR A 278 -4.24 -5.85 -2.66
CA TYR A 278 -3.33 -6.79 -1.99
C TYR A 278 -4.05 -7.88 -1.18
N ASN A 279 -5.35 -7.71 -0.92
CA ASN A 279 -6.11 -8.60 -0.05
C ASN A 279 -6.79 -9.76 -0.76
N GLY A 280 -6.64 -9.93 -2.08
CA GLY A 280 -7.15 -11.06 -2.88
C GLY A 280 -8.65 -11.40 -2.69
N TYR A 281 -9.25 -12.13 -3.62
CA TYR A 281 -10.50 -12.83 -3.35
C TYR A 281 -10.20 -14.30 -3.09
N TYR A 282 -10.70 -14.85 -1.99
CA TYR A 282 -10.45 -16.24 -1.61
C TYR A 282 -11.73 -17.01 -1.44
N ARG A 283 -11.68 -18.28 -1.85
CA ARG A 283 -12.70 -19.27 -1.57
C ARG A 283 -12.24 -20.17 -0.43
N LYS A 284 -13.10 -20.37 0.56
CA LYS A 284 -12.87 -21.30 1.66
C LYS A 284 -13.49 -22.66 1.32
N ASN A 285 -12.72 -23.74 1.48
CA ASN A 285 -13.22 -25.11 1.39
C ASN A 285 -12.69 -25.92 2.58
N GLY A 286 -13.56 -26.24 3.54
CA GLY A 286 -13.16 -26.74 4.85
C GLY A 286 -12.24 -25.74 5.56
N ASP A 287 -11.11 -26.21 6.08
CA ASP A 287 -10.10 -25.36 6.72
C ASP A 287 -9.09 -24.72 5.74
N ARG A 288 -9.29 -24.90 4.43
CA ARG A 288 -8.38 -24.43 3.38
C ARG A 288 -8.88 -23.16 2.73
N LEU A 289 -7.97 -22.25 2.41
CA LEU A 289 -8.21 -21.03 1.63
C LEU A 289 -7.52 -21.16 0.27
N PHE A 290 -8.22 -20.79 -0.79
CA PHE A 290 -7.73 -20.79 -2.17
C PHE A 290 -7.87 -19.39 -2.76
N LEU A 291 -6.80 -18.86 -3.36
CA LEU A 291 -6.87 -17.62 -4.12
C LEU A 291 -7.70 -17.86 -5.39
N ASP A 292 -8.82 -17.16 -5.48
CA ASP A 292 -9.83 -17.30 -6.54
C ASP A 292 -9.79 -16.09 -7.50
N GLU A 293 -9.20 -14.96 -7.08
CA GLU A 293 -9.08 -13.74 -7.92
C GLU A 293 -8.05 -13.90 -9.04
N VAL A 294 -8.29 -13.23 -10.17
CA VAL A 294 -7.43 -13.26 -11.37
C VAL A 294 -5.98 -12.88 -11.08
N THR A 295 -5.06 -13.78 -11.41
CA THR A 295 -3.61 -13.56 -11.48
C THR A 295 -3.03 -14.22 -12.73
N TYR A 296 -1.77 -13.96 -13.04
CA TYR A 296 -1.10 -14.67 -14.12
C TYR A 296 -0.91 -16.18 -13.85
N GLU A 297 -0.91 -16.58 -12.58
CA GLU A 297 -0.48 -17.91 -12.14
C GLU A 297 -1.62 -18.90 -11.94
N ASN A 298 -2.84 -18.42 -11.68
CA ASN A 298 -4.00 -19.29 -11.50
C ASN A 298 -4.83 -19.48 -12.79
N ASN A 299 -4.40 -18.89 -13.92
CA ASN A 299 -5.08 -18.98 -15.23
C ASN A 299 -6.56 -18.53 -15.24
N GLU A 300 -7.02 -17.85 -14.19
CA GLU A 300 -8.37 -17.31 -14.13
C GLU A 300 -8.59 -16.22 -15.21
N SER A 301 -9.80 -16.18 -15.79
CA SER A 301 -10.17 -15.19 -16.81
C SER A 301 -10.52 -13.85 -16.18
N LEU A 302 -10.31 -12.74 -16.91
CA LEU A 302 -10.80 -11.42 -16.53
C LEU A 302 -12.33 -11.37 -16.33
N ASP A 303 -13.07 -12.32 -16.92
CA ASP A 303 -14.53 -12.48 -16.72
C ASP A 303 -14.90 -12.79 -15.26
N PHE A 304 -13.92 -13.24 -14.45
CA PHE A 304 -14.07 -13.35 -13.00
C PHE A 304 -14.67 -12.08 -12.40
N TYR A 305 -14.21 -10.90 -12.83
CA TYR A 305 -14.64 -9.62 -12.27
C TYR A 305 -16.09 -9.29 -12.59
N ASP A 306 -16.64 -9.79 -13.71
CA ASP A 306 -18.03 -9.53 -14.11
C ASP A 306 -19.04 -10.18 -13.15
N ASN A 307 -18.62 -11.22 -12.44
CA ASN A 307 -19.45 -12.00 -11.50
C ASN A 307 -19.30 -11.57 -10.03
N HIS A 308 -18.36 -10.68 -9.73
CA HIS A 308 -18.06 -10.24 -8.36
C HIS A 308 -18.45 -8.79 -8.14
N LYS A 309 -19.70 -8.52 -7.72
CA LYS A 309 -20.31 -7.17 -7.64
C LYS A 309 -19.39 -6.07 -7.06
N LYS A 310 -18.69 -6.35 -5.95
CA LYS A 310 -17.77 -5.39 -5.31
C LYS A 310 -16.53 -5.06 -6.14
N LEU A 311 -16.07 -6.00 -6.97
CA LEU A 311 -14.88 -5.86 -7.80
C LEU A 311 -15.23 -5.37 -9.20
N LYS A 312 -16.41 -5.76 -9.69
CA LYS A 312 -16.97 -5.35 -10.98
C LYS A 312 -16.91 -3.83 -11.17
N PHE A 313 -17.38 -3.08 -10.17
CA PHE A 313 -17.38 -1.62 -10.20
C PHE A 313 -15.98 -1.01 -10.40
N GLU A 314 -14.93 -1.60 -9.81
CA GLU A 314 -13.55 -1.12 -9.99
C GLU A 314 -13.05 -1.32 -11.43
N MET A 315 -13.33 -2.48 -11.99
CA MET A 315 -12.89 -2.82 -13.34
C MET A 315 -13.70 -2.05 -14.38
N GLU A 316 -15.02 -1.96 -14.23
CA GLU A 316 -15.90 -1.12 -15.06
C GLU A 316 -15.44 0.33 -15.03
N TYR A 317 -15.07 0.86 -13.85
CA TYR A 317 -14.53 2.20 -13.75
C TYR A 317 -13.27 2.39 -14.61
N MET A 318 -12.35 1.42 -14.63
CA MET A 318 -11.20 1.48 -15.53
C MET A 318 -11.63 1.42 -17.00
N TYR A 319 -12.52 0.47 -17.32
CA TYR A 319 -12.97 0.19 -18.68
C TYR A 319 -13.70 1.35 -19.34
N GLU A 320 -14.53 2.03 -18.58
CA GLU A 320 -15.36 3.14 -19.06
C GLU A 320 -14.56 4.44 -19.20
N ASN A 321 -13.47 4.61 -18.44
CA ASN A 321 -12.87 5.93 -18.24
C ASN A 321 -11.40 6.04 -18.67
N PHE A 322 -10.69 4.93 -18.81
CA PHE A 322 -9.25 4.98 -19.09
C PHE A 322 -8.81 4.04 -20.20
N VAL A 323 -9.16 2.77 -20.10
CA VAL A 323 -8.64 1.72 -20.97
C VAL A 323 -9.76 0.75 -21.26
N SER A 324 -10.18 0.63 -22.52
CA SER A 324 -11.28 -0.25 -22.90
C SER A 324 -11.05 -1.70 -22.42
N LYS A 325 -12.13 -2.45 -22.15
CA LYS A 325 -12.03 -3.87 -21.73
C LYS A 325 -11.24 -4.69 -22.76
N GLU A 326 -11.41 -4.41 -24.04
CA GLU A 326 -10.67 -5.07 -25.12
C GLU A 326 -9.17 -4.77 -25.05
N ASP A 327 -8.79 -3.49 -24.96
CA ASP A 327 -7.38 -3.08 -24.89
C ASP A 327 -6.69 -3.61 -23.64
N TYR A 328 -7.38 -3.58 -22.50
CA TYR A 328 -6.84 -4.11 -21.25
C TYR A 328 -6.68 -5.62 -21.31
N THR A 329 -7.65 -6.35 -21.87
CA THR A 329 -7.57 -7.80 -22.05
C THR A 329 -6.38 -8.16 -22.93
N LYS A 330 -6.20 -7.44 -24.04
CA LYS A 330 -5.05 -7.62 -24.94
C LYS A 330 -3.72 -7.33 -24.25
N PHE A 331 -3.63 -6.25 -23.48
CA PHE A 331 -2.44 -5.94 -22.67
C PHE A 331 -2.16 -7.03 -21.64
N TRP A 332 -3.17 -7.44 -20.88
CA TRP A 332 -3.07 -8.47 -19.85
C TRP A 332 -2.54 -9.78 -20.46
N SER A 333 -3.14 -10.25 -21.55
CA SER A 333 -2.70 -11.46 -22.27
C SER A 333 -1.28 -11.34 -22.82
N ASN A 334 -0.93 -10.21 -23.44
CA ASN A 334 0.41 -10.02 -24.03
C ASN A 334 1.50 -9.91 -22.95
N TYR A 335 1.18 -9.34 -21.79
CA TYR A 335 2.14 -9.21 -20.69
C TYR A 335 2.40 -10.56 -19.98
N LYS A 336 1.50 -11.55 -20.12
CA LYS A 336 1.63 -12.88 -19.47
C LYS A 336 2.97 -13.56 -19.75
N GLU A 337 3.42 -13.57 -21.02
CA GLU A 337 4.70 -14.18 -21.39
C GLU A 337 5.88 -13.48 -20.72
N ARG A 338 5.88 -12.14 -20.76
CA ARG A 338 6.88 -11.31 -20.08
C ARG A 338 6.90 -11.57 -18.57
N TYR A 339 5.74 -11.66 -17.94
CA TYR A 339 5.61 -11.95 -16.51
C TYR A 339 6.34 -13.24 -16.13
N PHE A 340 6.05 -14.34 -16.83
CA PHE A 340 6.67 -15.63 -16.54
C PHE A 340 8.17 -15.63 -16.85
N ALA A 341 8.59 -15.05 -17.98
CA ALA A 341 10.00 -14.93 -18.32
C ALA A 341 10.81 -14.16 -17.27
N LEU A 342 10.27 -13.03 -16.78
CA LEU A 342 10.90 -12.26 -15.70
C LEU A 342 10.90 -13.04 -14.38
N LYS A 343 9.80 -13.72 -14.05
CA LYS A 343 9.70 -14.50 -12.81
C LYS A 343 10.75 -15.60 -12.76
N GLU A 344 10.94 -16.36 -13.84
CA GLU A 344 11.96 -17.41 -13.90
C GLU A 344 13.38 -16.82 -13.81
N LYS A 345 13.68 -15.75 -14.56
CA LYS A 345 14.95 -15.02 -14.45
C LYS A 345 15.24 -14.56 -13.01
N TYR A 346 14.23 -14.10 -12.29
CA TYR A 346 14.41 -13.73 -10.89
C TYR A 346 14.61 -14.94 -9.98
N LYS A 347 13.87 -16.05 -10.18
CA LYS A 347 14.09 -17.28 -9.41
C LYS A 347 15.52 -17.80 -9.57
N GLU A 348 16.02 -17.83 -10.81
CA GLU A 348 17.42 -18.13 -11.14
C GLU A 348 18.36 -17.20 -10.35
N ALA A 349 18.18 -15.88 -10.48
CA ALA A 349 19.04 -14.88 -9.86
C ALA A 349 19.05 -14.94 -8.31
N TYR A 350 17.96 -15.38 -7.69
CA TYR A 350 17.86 -15.53 -6.24
C TYR A 350 18.13 -16.96 -5.75
N HIS A 351 18.58 -17.86 -6.63
CA HIS A 351 18.83 -19.28 -6.30
C HIS A 351 17.63 -19.94 -5.62
N LEU A 352 16.44 -19.75 -6.19
CA LEU A 352 15.21 -20.43 -5.78
C LEU A 352 14.92 -21.69 -6.61
N GLU A 353 15.84 -22.07 -7.49
CA GLU A 353 15.66 -23.20 -8.43
C GLU A 353 15.74 -24.58 -7.78
N GLU A 354 16.10 -24.68 -6.50
CA GLU A 354 16.23 -25.97 -5.80
C GLU A 354 15.21 -26.13 -4.66
N ASN A 355 14.18 -26.93 -4.97
CA ASN A 355 13.51 -27.95 -4.14
C ASN A 355 12.05 -28.10 -4.64
N PHE A 356 11.88 -28.91 -5.68
CA PHE A 356 10.59 -29.46 -6.13
C PHE A 356 10.41 -30.87 -5.57
#